data_AF-A0A354IRY8-F1
#
_entry.id   AF-A0A354IRY8-F1
#
_cell.length_a   1.000
_cell.length_b   1.000
_cell.length_c   1.000
_cell.angle_alpha   90.00
_cell.angle_beta   90.00
_cell.angle_gamma   90.00
#
_symmetry.space_group_name_H-M   'P 1'
#
loop_
_entity.id
_entity.type
_entity.pdbx_description
1 polymer ?
#
loop_
_entity_poly.entity_id
_entity_poly.type
_entity_poly.pdbx_seq_one_letter_code
_entity_poly.pdbx_strand_id
1 'polypeptide(L)'
;MHMQQQRPSAGPSAGFNFVLAVVLGFIGIFDLVSGVRGDGLGVFLTGLALAIYGAVLLRDALHIKKTGVPAMTRRRMNYIGMGCLALYFVGVMVKRVPELAQFFGG
;
A
#
# COMPACT_ATOMS: atom_id res chain seq x y z
N MET A 1 8.01 -14.23 37.13
CA MET A 1 7.04 -13.33 36.48
C MET A 1 7.22 -13.47 34.98
N HIS A 2 6.39 -14.29 34.33
CA HIS A 2 6.44 -14.43 32.88
C HIS A 2 5.84 -13.17 32.27
N MET A 3 6.67 -12.30 31.70
CA MET A 3 6.19 -11.30 30.76
C MET A 3 5.60 -12.07 29.58
N GLN A 4 4.28 -12.24 29.57
CA GLN A 4 3.58 -12.54 28.33
C GLN A 4 3.78 -11.33 27.44
N GLN A 5 4.88 -11.35 26.68
CA GLN A 5 5.05 -10.53 25.51
C GLN A 5 3.81 -10.82 24.67
N GLN A 6 2.88 -9.86 24.73
CA GLN A 6 1.58 -9.88 24.12
C GLN A 6 1.87 -9.99 22.63
N ARG A 7 2.08 -11.22 22.17
CA ARG A 7 2.31 -11.58 20.78
C ARG A 7 1.15 -10.90 20.09
N PRO A 8 1.35 -9.93 19.19
CA PRO A 8 0.25 -9.23 18.59
C PRO A 8 -0.55 -10.29 17.81
N SER A 9 -1.57 -10.83 18.47
CA SER A 9 -2.68 -11.53 17.87
C SER A 9 -3.56 -10.46 17.24
N ALA A 10 -2.92 -9.57 16.47
CA ALA A 10 -3.56 -8.82 15.41
C ALA A 10 -3.83 -9.86 14.33
N GLY A 11 -4.85 -10.69 14.56
CA GLY A 11 -5.62 -11.23 13.46
C GLY A 11 -5.98 -10.06 12.54
N PRO A 12 -6.00 -10.26 11.22
CA PRO A 12 -6.31 -9.19 10.26
C PRO A 12 -7.65 -8.56 10.67
N SER A 13 -7.61 -7.37 11.25
CA SER A 13 -8.85 -6.73 11.71
C SER A 13 -9.50 -6.12 10.49
N ALA A 14 -10.69 -6.60 10.16
CA ALA A 14 -11.43 -6.16 8.97
C ALA A 14 -11.57 -4.64 8.93
N GLY A 15 -11.78 -4.01 10.08
CA GLY A 15 -11.84 -2.56 10.23
C GLY A 15 -10.53 -1.86 9.87
N PHE A 16 -9.38 -2.34 10.36
CA PHE A 16 -8.08 -1.76 10.02
C PHE A 16 -7.74 -1.94 8.55
N ASN A 17 -7.98 -3.13 7.98
CA ASN A 17 -7.78 -3.37 6.54
C ASN A 17 -8.69 -2.47 5.70
N PHE A 18 -9.93 -2.25 6.13
CA PHE A 18 -10.86 -1.33 5.45
C PHE A 18 -10.38 0.13 5.52
N VAL A 19 -9.96 0.60 6.69
CA VAL A 19 -9.45 1.97 6.87
C VAL A 19 -8.20 2.18 6.02
N LEU A 20 -7.25 1.26 6.07
CA LEU A 20 -6.07 1.30 5.21
C LEU A 20 -6.46 1.28 3.73
N ALA A 21 -7.40 0.43 3.34
CA ALA A 21 -7.86 0.36 1.96
C ALA A 21 -8.43 1.69 1.47
N VAL A 22 -9.23 2.37 2.30
CA VAL A 22 -9.80 3.68 1.97
C VAL A 22 -8.73 4.75 1.88
N VAL A 23 -7.82 4.82 2.85
CA VAL A 23 -6.73 5.81 2.88
C VAL A 23 -5.80 5.61 1.68
N LEU A 24 -5.31 4.38 1.47
CA LEU A 24 -4.42 4.05 0.37
C LEU A 24 -5.11 4.20 -0.99
N GLY A 25 -6.39 3.83 -1.08
CA GLY A 25 -7.17 4.01 -2.29
C GLY A 25 -7.35 5.47 -2.65
N PHE A 26 -7.65 6.33 -1.66
CA PHE A 26 -7.80 7.76 -1.88
C PHE A 26 -6.49 8.41 -2.35
N ILE A 27 -5.39 8.14 -1.64
CA ILE A 27 -4.06 8.65 -2.01
C ILE A 27 -3.65 8.09 -3.38
N GLY A 28 -3.87 6.81 -3.61
CA GLY A 28 -3.50 6.14 -4.87
C GLY A 28 -4.24 6.71 -6.08
N ILE A 29 -5.55 6.98 -5.95
CA ILE A 29 -6.33 7.63 -7.01
C ILE A 29 -5.87 9.07 -7.24
N PHE A 30 -5.61 9.81 -6.16
CA PHE A 30 -5.11 11.18 -6.25
C PHE A 30 -3.77 11.23 -7.01
N ASP A 31 -2.82 10.37 -6.66
CA ASP A 31 -1.52 10.26 -7.32
C ASP A 31 -1.65 9.77 -8.77
N LEU A 32 -2.60 8.88 -9.07
CA LEU A 32 -2.89 8.49 -10.45
C LEU A 32 -3.31 9.69 -11.30
N VAL A 33 -4.27 10.48 -10.80
CA VAL A 33 -4.82 11.64 -11.51
C VAL A 33 -3.74 12.71 -11.66
N SER A 34 -2.95 12.95 -10.62
CA SER A 34 -1.87 13.93 -10.62
C SER A 34 -0.75 13.52 -11.58
N GLY A 35 -0.37 12.24 -11.59
CA GLY A 35 0.60 11.68 -12.52
C GLY A 35 0.16 11.79 -13.98
N VAL A 36 -1.13 11.55 -14.29
CA VAL A 36 -1.69 11.74 -15.65
C VAL A 36 -1.76 13.21 -16.04
N ARG A 37 -1.96 14.12 -15.07
CA ARG A 37 -2.04 15.57 -15.29
C ARG A 37 -0.69 16.26 -15.47
N GLY A 38 0.42 15.55 -15.31
CA GLY A 38 1.76 16.08 -15.62
C GLY A 38 2.77 16.00 -14.49
N ASP A 39 2.40 15.55 -13.28
CA ASP A 39 3.33 15.44 -12.14
C ASP A 39 4.37 14.31 -12.31
N GLY A 40 4.26 13.55 -13.40
CA GLY A 40 5.29 12.64 -13.87
C GLY A 40 4.96 11.16 -13.65
N LEU A 41 5.67 10.34 -14.42
CA LEU A 41 5.47 8.89 -14.47
C LEU A 41 5.75 8.22 -13.12
N GLY A 42 6.68 8.76 -12.33
CA GLY A 42 6.93 8.30 -10.96
C GLY A 42 5.71 8.45 -10.05
N VAL A 43 5.02 9.60 -10.08
CA VAL A 43 3.79 9.84 -9.28
C VAL A 43 2.68 8.88 -9.70
N PHE A 44 2.50 8.68 -11.00
CA PHE A 44 1.54 7.72 -11.53
C PHE A 44 1.78 6.28 -11.04
N LEU A 45 3.03 5.79 -11.13
CA LEU A 45 3.39 4.44 -10.67
C LEU A 45 3.19 4.27 -9.16
N THR A 46 3.50 5.32 -8.39
CA THR A 46 3.31 5.35 -6.93
C THR A 46 1.83 5.24 -6.59
N GLY A 47 0.99 6.02 -7.27
CA GLY A 47 -0.46 5.96 -7.13
C GLY A 47 -1.05 4.61 -7.52
N LEU A 48 -0.54 4.01 -8.60
CA LEU A 48 -0.99 2.69 -9.08
C LEU A 48 -0.71 1.59 -8.05
N ALA A 49 0.47 1.62 -7.43
CA ALA A 49 0.85 0.68 -6.38
C ALA A 49 -0.10 0.77 -5.17
N LEU A 50 -0.39 2.01 -4.74
CA LEU A 50 -1.27 2.31 -3.61
C LEU A 50 -2.73 1.90 -3.90
N ALA A 51 -3.22 2.19 -5.10
CA ALA A 51 -4.56 1.82 -5.53
C ALA A 51 -4.74 0.29 -5.58
N ILE A 52 -3.77 -0.45 -6.14
CA ILE A 52 -3.79 -1.92 -6.17
C ILE A 52 -3.78 -2.48 -4.75
N TYR A 53 -2.92 -1.98 -3.87
CA TYR A 53 -2.86 -2.46 -2.49
C TYR A 53 -4.16 -2.18 -1.73
N GLY A 54 -4.70 -0.98 -1.89
CA GLY A 54 -5.98 -0.58 -1.31
C GLY A 54 -7.12 -1.49 -1.77
N ALA A 55 -7.19 -1.82 -3.06
CA ALA A 55 -8.21 -2.74 -3.59
C ALA A 55 -8.10 -4.15 -3.00
N VAL A 56 -6.88 -4.67 -2.81
CA VAL A 56 -6.66 -5.99 -2.18
C VAL A 56 -7.12 -5.97 -0.72
N LEU A 57 -6.76 -4.93 0.04
CA LEU A 57 -7.18 -4.77 1.42
C LEU A 57 -8.70 -4.59 1.56
N LEU A 58 -9.33 -3.87 0.63
CA LEU A 58 -10.78 -3.71 0.59
C LEU A 58 -11.47 -5.05 0.37
N ARG A 59 -10.97 -5.86 -0.56
CA ARG A 59 -11.49 -7.21 -0.82
C ARG A 59 -11.38 -8.10 0.41
N ASP A 60 -10.23 -8.08 1.08
CA ASP A 60 -10.00 -8.87 2.30
C ASP A 60 -10.92 -8.42 3.44
N ALA A 61 -11.06 -7.10 3.63
CA ALA A 61 -11.98 -6.53 4.63
C ALA A 61 -13.45 -6.90 4.37
N LEU A 62 -13.91 -6.79 3.12
CA LEU A 62 -15.27 -7.18 2.73
C LEU A 62 -15.52 -8.67 2.92
N HIS A 63 -14.52 -9.51 2.62
CA HIS A 63 -14.61 -10.94 2.81
C HIS A 63 -14.68 -11.31 4.29
N ILE A 64 -13.84 -10.72 5.15
CA ILE A 64 -13.91 -10.93 6.61
C ILE A 64 -15.26 -10.46 7.15
N LYS A 65 -15.74 -9.28 6.72
CA LYS A 65 -17.07 -8.77 7.12
C LYS A 65 -18.19 -9.73 6.75
N LYS A 66 -18.08 -10.44 5.61
CA LYS A 66 -19.11 -11.35 5.10
C LYS A 66 -19.00 -12.77 5.66
N THR A 67 -17.79 -13.27 5.93
CA THR A 67 -17.52 -14.69 6.25
C THR A 67 -16.98 -14.92 7.65
N GLY A 68 -16.59 -13.87 8.37
CA GLY A 68 -15.93 -13.96 9.67
C GLY A 68 -14.47 -14.43 9.61
N VAL A 69 -13.97 -14.79 8.42
CA VAL A 69 -12.61 -15.31 8.21
C VAL A 69 -11.84 -14.52 7.15
N PRO A 70 -10.51 -14.37 7.32
CA PRO A 70 -9.66 -13.71 6.31
C PRO A 70 -9.71 -14.44 4.97
N ALA A 71 -9.80 -13.67 3.87
CA ALA A 71 -9.80 -14.23 2.53
C ALA A 71 -8.44 -14.83 2.15
N MET A 72 -7.37 -14.29 2.74
CA MET A 72 -6.00 -14.68 2.47
C MET A 72 -5.23 -15.00 3.75
N THR A 73 -4.31 -15.96 3.64
CA THR A 73 -3.34 -16.24 4.69
C THR A 73 -2.42 -15.03 4.88
N ARG A 74 -1.98 -14.80 6.12
CA ARG A 74 -1.09 -13.68 6.49
C ARG A 74 0.17 -13.61 5.61
N ARG A 75 0.69 -14.77 5.19
CA ARG A 75 1.83 -14.90 4.29
C ARG A 75 1.55 -14.30 2.90
N ARG A 76 0.38 -14.56 2.31
CA ARG A 76 -0.03 -13.98 1.02
C ARG A 76 -0.21 -12.46 1.12
N MET A 77 -0.83 -11.98 2.19
CA MET A 77 -1.02 -10.55 2.39
C MET A 77 0.31 -9.79 2.53
N ASN A 78 1.30 -10.38 3.21
CA ASN A 78 2.66 -9.83 3.27
C ASN A 78 3.37 -9.82 1.91
N TYR A 79 3.22 -10.86 1.09
CA TYR A 79 3.81 -10.87 -0.25
C TYR A 79 3.23 -9.77 -1.14
N ILE A 80 1.91 -9.56 -1.08
CA ILE A 80 1.26 -8.47 -1.82
C ILE A 80 1.73 -7.11 -1.27
N GLY A 81 1.80 -6.95 0.05
CA GLY A 81 2.33 -5.75 0.68
C GLY A 81 3.78 -5.46 0.25
N MET A 82 4.64 -6.47 0.18
CA MET A 82 6.01 -6.33 -0.31
C MET A 82 6.06 -5.97 -1.80
N GLY A 83 5.20 -6.56 -2.63
CA GLY A 83 5.10 -6.21 -4.04
C GLY A 83 4.68 -4.75 -4.25
N CYS A 84 3.67 -4.30 -3.50
CA CYS A 84 3.23 -2.91 -3.53
C CYS A 84 4.30 -1.95 -2.96
N LEU A 85 5.02 -2.36 -1.92
CA LEU A 85 6.15 -1.60 -1.38
C LEU A 85 7.28 -1.47 -2.40
N ALA A 86 7.61 -2.54 -3.12
CA ALA A 86 8.62 -2.53 -4.16
C ALA A 86 8.21 -1.60 -5.32
N LEU A 87 6.97 -1.71 -5.80
CA LEU A 87 6.41 -0.81 -6.83
C LEU A 87 6.40 0.66 -6.38
N TYR A 88 6.01 0.92 -5.12
CA TYR A 88 6.08 2.25 -4.52
C TYR A 88 7.53 2.77 -4.52
N PHE A 89 8.49 1.94 -4.11
CA PHE A 89 9.92 2.28 -4.13
C PHE A 89 10.41 2.61 -5.54
N VAL A 90 10.01 1.84 -6.55
CA VAL A 90 10.35 2.13 -7.96
C VAL A 90 9.76 3.49 -8.37
N GLY A 91 8.48 3.77 -8.05
CA GLY A 91 7.85 5.05 -8.33
C GLY A 91 8.59 6.23 -7.67
N VAL A 92 9.00 6.07 -6.42
CA VAL A 92 9.81 7.05 -5.68
C VAL A 92 11.18 7.22 -6.34
N MET A 93 11.88 6.14 -6.71
CA MET A 93 13.17 6.23 -7.39
C MET A 93 13.05 6.95 -8.73
N VAL A 94 12.06 6.60 -9.55
CA VAL A 94 11.83 7.28 -10.84
C VAL A 94 11.54 8.77 -10.65
N LYS A 95 10.83 9.16 -9.59
CA LYS A 95 10.57 10.57 -9.27
C LYS A 95 11.81 11.29 -8.71
N ARG A 96 12.50 10.68 -7.75
CA ARG A 96 13.51 11.34 -6.91
C ARG A 96 14.93 11.23 -7.46
N VAL A 97 15.25 10.22 -8.27
CA VAL A 97 16.57 10.09 -8.91
C VAL A 97 16.90 11.29 -9.80
N PRO A 98 15.99 11.80 -10.68
CA PRO A 98 16.29 13.02 -11.43
C PRO A 98 16.41 14.27 -10.55
N GLU A 99 15.61 14.41 -9.48
CA GLU A 99 15.76 15.52 -8.52
C GLU A 99 17.10 15.47 -7.77
N LEU A 100 17.53 14.28 -7.34
CA LEU A 100 18.82 14.07 -6.67
C LEU A 100 20.00 14.26 -7.62
N ALA A 101 19.88 13.84 -8.87
CA ALA A 101 20.89 14.09 -9.89
C ALA A 101 21.05 15.60 -10.18
N GLN A 102 19.96 16.37 -10.15
CA GLN A 102 20.01 17.84 -10.24
C GLN A 102 20.61 18.49 -8.99
N PHE A 103 20.39 17.92 -7.79
CA PHE A 103 20.94 18.46 -6.53
C PHE A 103 22.43 18.17 -6.33
N PHE A 104 22.94 17.05 -6.84
CA PHE A 104 24.36 16.65 -6.68
C PHE A 104 25.22 16.88 -7.92
N GLY A 105 24.62 17.22 -9.07
CA GLY A 105 25.31 17.45 -10.35
C GLY A 105 25.42 18.92 -10.79
N GLY A 106 25.08 19.87 -9.91
CA GLY A 106 25.17 21.32 -10.14
C GLY A 106 26.38 21.95 -9.47
#